data_AF-A0A2U2ZXD7-F1
#
_entry.id   AF-A0A2U2ZXD7-F1
#
_cell.length_a   1.000
_cell.length_b   1.000
_cell.length_c   1.000
_cell.angle_alpha   90.00
_cell.angle_beta   90.00
_cell.angle_gamma   90.00
#
_symmetry.space_group_name_H-M   'P 1'
#
loop_
_entity.id
_entity.type
_entity.pdbx_description
1 polymer ?
#
loop_
_entity_poly.entity_id
_entity_poly.type
_entity_poly.pdbx_seq_one_letter_code
_entity_poly.pdbx_strand_id
1 'polypeptide(L)'
;MNDSEFQRFTDAAAHCQMSNAAFLAYAADKAARDLNRTAAEIATEREVINELFAARRHLGRIHGLFNQVAKALNSGADAPHLDAAAEAVRNAAHRMEDAAEALLAHRDGGAAE
;
A
#
# COMPACT_ATOMS: atom_id res chain seq x y z
N MET A 1 9.52 34.35 -11.90
CA MET A 1 10.68 33.84 -12.65
C MET A 1 11.71 34.93 -12.66
N ASN A 2 12.83 34.73 -11.98
CA ASN A 2 13.97 35.65 -12.05
C ASN A 2 14.76 35.41 -13.35
N ASP A 3 15.69 36.31 -13.69
CA ASP A 3 16.42 36.24 -14.97
C ASP A 3 17.24 34.96 -15.11
N SER A 4 17.79 34.44 -14.01
CA SER A 4 18.55 33.18 -14.01
C SER A 4 17.66 31.95 -14.23
N GLU A 5 16.41 32.00 -13.76
CA GLU A 5 15.39 30.97 -14.02
C GLU A 5 14.88 31.08 -15.46
N PHE A 6 14.68 32.29 -15.98
CA PHE A 6 14.25 32.52 -17.36
C PHE A 6 15.30 32.03 -18.37
N GLN A 7 16.58 32.27 -18.10
CA GLN A 7 17.68 31.79 -18.95
C GLN A 7 17.74 30.25 -18.95
N ARG A 8 17.75 29.62 -17.77
CA ARG A 8 17.74 28.15 -17.65
C ARG A 8 16.55 27.52 -18.37
N PHE A 9 15.38 28.14 -18.27
CA PHE A 9 14.17 27.71 -18.97
C PHE A 9 14.31 27.83 -20.49
N THR A 10 14.87 28.94 -20.99
CA THR A 10 15.07 29.18 -22.43
C THR A 10 16.11 28.21 -23.00
N ASP A 11 17.20 27.96 -22.27
CA ASP A 11 18.22 26.98 -22.66
C ASP A 11 17.62 25.57 -22.74
N ALA A 12 16.78 25.20 -21.78
CA ALA A 12 16.10 23.91 -21.78
C ALA A 12 15.10 23.77 -22.95
N ALA A 13 14.35 24.84 -23.26
CA ALA A 13 13.48 24.87 -24.43
C ALA A 13 14.28 24.68 -25.73
N ALA A 14 15.43 25.36 -25.86
CA ALA A 14 16.33 25.20 -27.01
C ALA A 14 16.91 23.79 -27.11
N HIS A 15 17.34 23.20 -26.00
CA HIS A 15 17.80 21.81 -25.94
C HIS A 15 16.72 20.81 -26.38
N CYS A 16 15.47 21.07 -26.04
CA CYS A 16 14.33 20.27 -26.47
C CYS A 16 13.82 20.62 -27.88
N GLN A 17 14.46 21.56 -28.59
CA GLN A 17 14.02 22.06 -29.90
C GLN A 17 12.56 22.58 -29.90
N MET A 18 12.14 23.15 -28.78
CA MET A 18 10.79 23.67 -28.56
C MET A 18 10.83 25.19 -28.45
N SER A 19 9.72 25.83 -28.80
CA SER A 19 9.52 27.22 -28.37
C SER A 19 9.38 27.27 -26.86
N ASN A 20 9.72 28.41 -26.26
CA ASN A 20 9.53 28.62 -24.82
C ASN A 20 8.10 28.28 -24.36
N ALA A 21 7.07 28.72 -25.11
CA ALA A 21 5.69 28.40 -24.79
C ALA A 21 5.38 26.89 -24.86
N ALA A 22 5.89 26.20 -25.87
CA ALA A 22 5.70 24.75 -26.01
C ALA A 22 6.43 23.97 -24.90
N PHE A 23 7.64 24.40 -24.54
CA PHE A 23 8.41 23.81 -23.46
C PHE A 23 7.75 24.03 -22.10
N LEU A 24 7.17 25.21 -21.85
CA LEU A 24 6.42 25.47 -20.62
C LEU A 24 5.19 24.58 -20.51
N ALA A 25 4.41 24.46 -21.58
CA ALA A 25 3.24 23.58 -21.60
C ALA A 25 3.63 22.12 -21.37
N TYR A 26 4.72 21.65 -22.01
CA TYR A 26 5.26 20.32 -21.81
C TYR A 26 5.75 20.08 -20.37
N ALA A 27 6.51 21.01 -19.80
CA ALA A 27 7.01 20.91 -18.43
C ALA A 27 5.87 20.94 -17.41
N ALA A 28 4.85 21.76 -17.63
CA ALA A 28 3.66 21.83 -16.79
C ALA A 28 2.83 20.53 -16.85
N ASP A 29 2.60 19.97 -18.04
CA ASP A 29 1.92 18.67 -18.19
C ASP A 29 2.71 17.55 -17.50
N LYS A 30 4.03 17.51 -17.69
CA LYS A 30 4.90 16.52 -17.04
C LYS A 30 4.87 16.64 -15.52
N ALA A 31 4.94 17.86 -14.98
CA ALA A 31 4.83 18.10 -13.54
C ALA A 31 3.47 17.69 -12.97
N ALA A 32 2.38 17.96 -13.70
CA ALA A 32 1.03 17.54 -13.31
C ALA A 32 0.88 16.00 -13.29
N ARG A 33 1.45 15.31 -14.29
CA ARG A 33 1.50 13.84 -14.33
C ARG A 33 2.31 13.27 -13.18
N ASP A 34 3.43 13.90 -12.83
CA ASP A 34 4.27 13.46 -11.72
C ASP A 34 3.53 13.56 -10.38
N LEU A 35 2.81 14.67 -10.14
CA LEU A 35 1.95 14.82 -8.96
C LEU A 35 0.86 13.75 -8.89
N ASN A 36 0.23 13.43 -10.03
CA ASN A 36 -0.76 12.36 -10.10
C ASN A 36 -0.15 10.98 -9.83
N ARG A 37 1.06 10.72 -10.34
CA ARG A 37 1.82 9.50 -10.08
C ARG A 37 2.13 9.35 -8.60
N THR A 38 2.70 10.38 -7.97
CA THR A 38 2.98 10.38 -6.53
C THR A 38 1.70 10.22 -5.70
N ALA A 39 0.59 10.84 -6.10
CA ALA A 39 -0.69 10.68 -5.41
C ALA A 39 -1.23 9.25 -5.53
N ALA A 40 -1.09 8.61 -6.71
CA ALA A 40 -1.47 7.21 -6.91
C ALA A 40 -0.61 6.27 -6.06
N GLU A 41 0.72 6.45 -6.04
CA GLU A 41 1.64 5.66 -5.22
C GLU A 41 1.31 5.77 -3.71
N ILE A 42 1.04 6.99 -3.22
CA ILE A 42 0.62 7.22 -1.82
C ILE A 42 -0.74 6.58 -1.52
N ALA A 43 -1.68 6.61 -2.48
CA ALA A 43 -2.98 5.96 -2.31
C ALA A 43 -2.80 4.44 -2.18
N THR A 44 -1.98 3.84 -3.03
CA THR A 44 -1.63 2.42 -2.96
C THR A 44 -0.95 2.07 -1.64
N GLU A 45 0.01 2.86 -1.17
CA GLU A 45 0.67 2.62 0.13
C GLU A 45 -0.31 2.72 1.32
N ARG A 46 -1.31 3.61 1.25
CA ARG A 46 -2.35 3.72 2.27
C ARG A 46 -3.29 2.51 2.29
N GLU A 47 -3.63 1.96 1.13
CA GLU A 47 -4.43 0.73 1.04
C GLU A 47 -3.70 -0.45 1.71
N VAL A 48 -2.41 -0.60 1.42
CA VAL A 48 -1.53 -1.58 2.05
C VAL A 48 -1.53 -1.46 3.58
N ILE A 49 -1.38 -0.24 4.10
CA ILE A 49 -1.37 0.01 5.55
C ILE A 49 -2.74 -0.34 6.17
N ASN A 50 -3.84 -0.03 5.48
CA ASN A 50 -5.18 -0.39 5.95
C ASN A 50 -5.37 -1.90 6.01
N GLU A 51 -4.88 -2.64 5.02
CA GLU A 51 -4.91 -4.10 5.02
C GLU A 51 -4.07 -4.68 6.18
N LEU A 52 -2.90 -4.11 6.45
CA LEU A 52 -2.08 -4.49 7.60
C LEU A 52 -2.78 -4.24 8.94
N PHE A 53 -3.48 -3.11 9.10
CA PHE A 53 -4.27 -2.82 10.30
C PHE A 53 -5.46 -3.76 10.45
N ALA A 54 -6.13 -4.11 9.35
CA ALA A 54 -7.18 -5.11 9.35
C ALA A 54 -6.63 -6.47 9.82
N ALA A 55 -5.50 -6.91 9.27
CA ALA A 55 -4.78 -8.13 9.66
C ALA A 55 -4.43 -8.13 11.16
N ARG A 56 -3.87 -7.04 11.69
CA ARG A 56 -3.59 -6.89 13.13
C ARG A 56 -4.86 -7.01 13.98
N ARG A 57 -5.99 -6.47 13.53
CA ARG A 57 -7.28 -6.61 14.22
C ARG A 57 -7.78 -8.06 14.19
N HIS A 58 -7.55 -8.79 13.10
CA HIS A 58 -7.83 -10.22 13.03
C HIS A 58 -6.98 -11.02 14.03
N LEU A 59 -5.67 -10.76 14.12
CA LEU A 59 -4.79 -11.38 15.12
C LEU A 59 -5.22 -11.09 16.57
N GLY A 60 -5.66 -9.86 16.86
CA GLY A 60 -6.21 -9.52 18.17
C GLY A 60 -7.45 -10.35 18.53
N ARG A 61 -8.33 -10.63 17.56
CA ARG A 61 -9.48 -11.53 17.76
C ARG A 61 -9.05 -12.98 17.96
N ILE A 62 -8.04 -13.45 17.23
CA ILE A 62 -7.46 -14.80 17.36
C ILE A 62 -6.90 -15.01 18.78
N HIS A 63 -6.14 -14.05 19.30
CA HIS A 63 -5.61 -14.11 20.66
C HIS A 63 -6.75 -14.11 21.71
N GLY A 64 -7.78 -13.31 21.49
CA GLY A 64 -8.99 -13.33 22.34
C GLY A 64 -9.68 -14.69 22.37
N LEU A 65 -9.79 -15.37 21.22
CA LEU A 65 -10.34 -16.72 21.12
C LEU A 65 -9.46 -17.75 21.82
N PHE A 66 -8.15 -17.75 21.59
CA PHE A 66 -7.22 -18.63 22.31
C PHE A 66 -7.32 -18.48 23.83
N ASN A 67 -7.45 -17.25 24.32
CA ASN A 67 -7.62 -16.99 25.74
C ASN A 67 -8.96 -17.54 26.28
N GLN A 68 -10.03 -17.48 25.48
CA GLN A 68 -11.32 -18.08 25.83
C GLN A 68 -11.27 -19.61 25.82
N VAL A 69 -10.57 -20.21 24.86
CA VAL A 69 -10.33 -21.66 24.78
C VAL A 69 -9.53 -22.13 25.98
N ALA A 70 -8.43 -21.47 26.30
CA ALA A 70 -7.62 -21.78 27.48
C ALA A 70 -8.47 -21.70 28.76
N LYS A 71 -9.36 -20.70 28.86
CA LYS A 71 -10.29 -20.57 29.98
C LYS A 71 -11.34 -21.69 30.04
N ALA A 72 -11.90 -22.10 28.89
CA ALA A 72 -12.88 -23.17 28.80
C ALA A 72 -12.26 -24.55 29.15
N LEU A 73 -11.08 -24.85 28.61
CA LEU A 73 -10.32 -26.06 28.94
C LEU A 73 -9.91 -26.10 30.41
N ASN A 74 -9.40 -24.99 30.95
CA ASN A 74 -9.05 -24.88 32.37
C ASN A 74 -10.26 -24.97 33.32
N SER A 75 -11.49 -24.82 32.80
CA SER A 75 -12.72 -24.99 33.58
C SER A 75 -13.40 -26.34 33.38
N GLY A 76 -12.83 -27.24 32.56
CA GLY A 76 -13.40 -28.55 32.26
C GLY A 76 -14.69 -28.49 31.43
N ALA A 77 -14.94 -27.37 30.74
CA ALA A 77 -16.15 -27.15 29.96
C ALA A 77 -16.07 -27.80 28.57
N ASP A 78 -17.17 -28.40 28.13
CA ASP A 78 -17.34 -28.92 26.77
C ASP A 78 -17.36 -27.74 25.78
N ALA A 79 -16.52 -27.79 24.74
CA ALA A 79 -16.23 -26.66 23.84
C ALA A 79 -16.60 -26.96 22.37
N PRO A 80 -17.89 -27.13 22.05
CA PRO A 80 -18.36 -27.61 20.75
C PRO A 80 -18.13 -26.65 19.56
N HIS A 81 -17.64 -25.44 19.80
CA HIS A 81 -17.34 -24.44 18.76
C HIS A 81 -15.84 -24.22 18.54
N LEU A 82 -15.00 -24.99 19.23
CA LEU A 82 -13.55 -24.85 19.18
C LEU A 82 -12.99 -25.05 17.76
N ASP A 83 -13.43 -26.11 17.09
CA ASP A 83 -12.95 -26.46 15.75
C ASP A 83 -13.38 -25.42 14.71
N ALA A 84 -14.62 -24.93 14.78
CA ALA A 84 -15.10 -23.87 13.91
C ALA A 84 -14.32 -22.55 14.10
N ALA A 85 -13.97 -22.23 15.35
CA ALA A 85 -13.13 -21.07 15.64
C ALA A 85 -11.71 -21.27 15.11
N ALA A 86 -11.10 -22.44 15.32
CA ALA A 86 -9.76 -22.77 14.83
C ALA A 86 -9.70 -22.73 13.29
N GLU A 87 -10.73 -23.21 12.61
CA GLU A 87 -10.83 -23.16 11.14
C GLU A 87 -10.96 -21.71 10.63
N ALA A 88 -11.78 -20.89 11.29
CA ALA A 88 -11.89 -19.47 10.96
C ALA A 88 -10.57 -18.71 11.19
N VAL A 89 -9.81 -19.06 12.23
CA VAL A 89 -8.46 -18.54 12.49
C VAL A 89 -7.50 -18.95 11.37
N ARG A 90 -7.49 -20.23 10.99
CA ARG A 90 -6.63 -20.75 9.91
C ARG A 90 -6.92 -20.04 8.58
N ASN A 91 -8.19 -19.86 8.23
CA ASN A 91 -8.61 -19.13 7.03
C ASN A 91 -8.27 -17.64 7.07
N ALA A 92 -8.22 -17.03 8.26
CA ALA A 92 -7.76 -15.66 8.40
C ALA A 92 -6.23 -15.56 8.22
N ALA A 93 -5.46 -16.54 8.74
CA ALA A 93 -4.02 -16.60 8.56
C ALA A 93 -3.63 -16.79 7.09
N HIS A 94 -4.29 -17.69 6.36
CA HIS A 94 -4.04 -17.86 4.92
C HIS A 94 -4.30 -16.59 4.12
N ARG A 95 -5.40 -15.89 4.37
CA ARG A 95 -5.68 -14.60 3.69
C ARG A 95 -4.64 -13.52 4.01
N MET A 96 -4.04 -13.55 5.19
CA MET A 96 -2.95 -12.64 5.53
C MET A 96 -1.66 -12.99 4.79
N GLU A 97 -1.37 -14.28 4.63
CA GLU A 97 -0.23 -14.79 3.89
C GLU A 97 -0.36 -14.41 2.40
N ASP A 98 -1.54 -14.64 1.81
CA ASP A 98 -1.86 -14.24 0.43
C ASP A 98 -1.70 -12.72 0.20
N ALA A 99 -2.19 -11.91 1.15
CA ALA A 99 -2.07 -10.45 1.07
C ALA A 99 -0.61 -9.97 1.20
N ALA A 100 0.17 -10.59 2.10
CA ALA A 100 1.59 -10.29 2.24
C ALA A 100 2.38 -10.68 0.99
N GLU A 101 2.05 -11.80 0.36
CA GLU A 101 2.66 -12.25 -0.89
C GLU A 101 2.32 -11.31 -2.05
N ALA A 102 1.04 -10.90 -2.17
CA ALA A 102 0.62 -9.91 -3.15
C ALA A 102 1.36 -8.56 -2.97
N LEU A 103 1.59 -8.17 -1.71
CA LEU A 103 2.35 -6.96 -1.39
C LEU A 103 3.81 -7.03 -1.87
N LEU A 104 4.47 -8.15 -1.58
CA LEU A 104 5.86 -8.38 -1.98
C LEU A 104 5.98 -8.40 -3.51
N ALA A 105 5.06 -9.09 -4.19
CA ALA A 105 5.01 -9.13 -5.65
C ALA A 105 4.79 -7.74 -6.28
N HIS A 106 3.95 -6.90 -5.69
CA HIS A 106 3.75 -5.53 -6.16
C HIS A 106 4.99 -4.66 -6.01
N ARG A 107 5.76 -4.86 -4.92
CA ARG A 107 7.01 -4.14 -4.67
C ARG A 107 8.14 -4.54 -5.62
N ASP A 108 8.23 -5.82 -5.97
CA ASP A 108 9.25 -6.34 -6.88
C ASP A 108 8.94 -6.01 -8.35
N GLY A 109 7.66 -5.93 -8.72
CA GLY A 109 7.23 -5.51 -10.06
C GLY A 109 7.48 -4.02 -10.37
N GLY A 110 7.55 -3.16 -9.34
CA GLY A 110 7.84 -1.74 -9.50
C GLY A 110 9.33 -1.40 -9.65
N ALA A 111 10.24 -2.36 -9.50
CA ALA A 111 11.68 -2.16 -9.63
C ALA A 111 12.23 -2.38 -11.06
N ALA A 112 11.37 -2.73 -12.03
CA ALA A 112 11.76 -3.20 -13.36
C ALA A 112 11.42 -2.26 -14.54
N GLU A 113 10.95 -1.04 -14.30
CA GLU A 113 10.73 -0.01 -15.35
C GLU A 113 11.47 1.31 -15.06
#